data_AF-A0A0F7VLG9-F1
#
_entry.id   AF-A0A0F7VLG9-F1
#
_cell.length_a   1.000
_cell.length_b   1.000
_cell.length_c   1.000
_cell.angle_alpha   90.00
_cell.angle_beta   90.00
_cell.angle_gamma   90.00
#
_symmetry.space_group_name_H-M   'P 1'
#
loop_
_entity.id
_entity.type
_entity.pdbx_description
1 polymer ?
#
loop_
_entity_poly.entity_id
_entity_poly.type
_entity_poly.pdbx_seq_one_letter_code
_entity_poly.pdbx_strand_id
1 'polypeptide(L)'
;MTVLRELAEPEVGGFGWGYNGGGTSAAAAAILADALDLGDPDKCGIGYATYPEDEVLAQLREDFCDDVLSQLCDQWRVRRGVVLRWSLAWCLQRGIDELPAALRELPPLQSQS
;
A
#
# COMPACT_ATOMS: atom_id res chain seq x y z
N MET A 1 3.81 5.40 19.20
CA MET A 1 3.01 5.77 18.01
C MET A 1 3.97 5.77 16.83
N THR A 2 3.94 4.75 15.98
CA THR A 2 4.88 4.65 14.85
C THR A 2 4.22 5.25 13.61
N VAL A 3 4.68 6.43 13.22
CA VAL A 3 4.34 7.06 11.95
C VAL A 3 5.01 6.22 10.85
N LEU A 4 4.36 6.02 9.70
CA LEU A 4 5.06 5.49 8.52
C LEU A 4 6.29 6.39 8.29
N ARG A 5 7.41 5.84 7.84
CA ARG A 5 8.58 6.70 7.57
C ARG A 5 8.16 7.79 6.59
N GLU A 6 8.72 8.99 6.73
CA GLU A 6 8.50 10.03 5.74
C GLU A 6 8.96 9.48 4.38
N LEU A 7 7.99 9.26 3.49
CA LEU A 7 8.27 8.73 2.16
C LEU A 7 8.77 9.89 1.32
N ALA A 8 10.01 9.78 0.84
CA ALA A 8 10.56 10.75 -0.11
C ALA A 8 9.88 10.58 -1.47
N GLU A 9 9.63 11.69 -2.16
CA GLU A 9 9.19 11.65 -3.55
C GLU A 9 10.25 10.94 -4.43
N PRO A 10 9.84 10.05 -5.34
CA PRO A 10 10.76 9.45 -6.30
C PRO A 10 11.33 10.51 -7.25
N GLU A 11 12.60 10.35 -7.67
CA GLU A 11 13.35 11.30 -8.52
C GLU A 11 12.69 11.53 -9.90
N VAL A 12 11.79 10.64 -10.31
CA VAL A 12 11.03 10.73 -11.57
C VAL A 12 9.55 10.57 -11.26
N GLY A 13 8.76 11.63 -11.49
CA GLY A 13 7.29 11.56 -11.53
C GLY A 13 6.53 12.11 -10.33
N GLY A 14 7.18 12.41 -9.20
CA GLY A 14 6.51 12.90 -7.98
C GLY A 14 5.32 12.03 -7.55
N PHE A 15 4.50 12.49 -6.59
CA PHE A 15 3.18 11.88 -6.34
C PHE A 15 2.06 12.55 -7.18
N GLY A 16 2.43 13.19 -8.29
CA GLY A 16 1.56 14.04 -9.11
C GLY A 16 0.42 13.30 -9.81
N TRP A 17 -0.80 13.84 -9.67
CA TRP A 17 -2.03 13.31 -10.23
C TRP A 17 -2.08 13.41 -11.77
N GLY A 18 -2.24 12.30 -12.48
CA GLY A 18 -2.40 12.28 -13.93
C GLY A 18 -2.36 10.88 -14.56
N TYR A 19 -2.92 10.77 -15.78
CA TYR A 19 -3.21 9.55 -16.54
C TYR A 19 -1.97 8.75 -17.04
N ASN A 20 -0.80 8.97 -16.45
CA ASN A 20 0.45 8.27 -16.75
C ASN A 20 1.11 7.73 -15.47
N GLY A 21 0.37 6.93 -14.69
CA GLY A 21 0.94 5.95 -13.74
C GLY A 21 1.74 6.44 -12.52
N GLY A 22 1.95 7.75 -12.35
CA GLY A 22 2.92 8.25 -11.36
C GLY A 22 2.35 8.65 -9.99
N GLY A 23 1.10 9.11 -9.90
CA GLY A 23 0.65 9.81 -8.69
C GLY A 23 0.19 8.92 -7.55
N THR A 24 -1.06 8.49 -7.63
CA THR A 24 -1.71 7.71 -6.57
C THR A 24 -1.32 6.25 -6.57
N SER A 25 -1.11 5.65 -7.74
CA SER A 25 -0.73 4.23 -7.81
C SER A 25 0.73 4.01 -7.37
N ALA A 26 1.66 4.92 -7.69
CA ALA A 26 3.01 4.86 -7.13
C ALA A 26 3.04 5.18 -5.62
N ALA A 27 2.20 6.14 -5.17
CA ALA A 27 2.00 6.38 -3.74
C ALA A 27 1.44 5.13 -3.03
N ALA A 28 0.46 4.45 -3.63
CA ALA A 28 -0.10 3.21 -3.12
C ALA A 28 0.97 2.13 -3.00
N ALA A 29 1.77 1.93 -4.05
CA ALA A 29 2.88 0.99 -4.07
C ALA A 29 3.89 1.27 -2.95
N ALA A 30 4.31 2.53 -2.79
CA ALA A 30 5.25 2.94 -1.74
C ALA A 30 4.69 2.76 -0.33
N ILE A 31 3.44 3.17 -0.09
CA ILE A 31 2.77 3.04 1.21
C ILE A 31 2.59 1.57 1.57
N LEU A 32 2.13 0.74 0.62
CA LEU A 32 1.92 -0.68 0.84
C LEU A 32 3.25 -1.41 1.06
N ALA A 33 4.29 -1.14 0.27
CA ALA A 33 5.59 -1.77 0.42
C ALA A 33 6.23 -1.48 1.78
N ASP A 34 6.16 -0.23 2.26
CA ASP A 34 6.64 0.14 3.61
C ASP A 34 5.77 -0.47 4.71
N ALA A 35 4.44 -0.39 4.58
CA ALA A 35 3.54 -0.91 5.60
C ALA A 35 3.69 -2.43 5.78
N LEU A 36 3.74 -3.17 4.67
CA LEU A 36 3.81 -4.63 4.61
C LEU A 36 5.22 -5.19 4.78
N ASP A 37 6.24 -4.32 4.88
CA ASP A 37 7.66 -4.69 4.99
C ASP A 37 8.14 -5.53 3.80
N LEU A 38 7.75 -5.13 2.58
CA LEU A 38 8.11 -5.82 1.33
C LEU A 38 9.43 -5.32 0.72
N GLY A 39 9.97 -4.21 1.25
CA GLY A 39 11.17 -3.56 0.73
C GLY A 39 10.87 -2.58 -0.41
N ASP A 40 11.71 -2.60 -1.44
CA ASP A 40 11.60 -1.69 -2.58
C ASP A 40 10.42 -2.08 -3.50
N PRO A 41 9.51 -1.14 -3.84
CA PRO A 41 8.30 -1.46 -4.61
C PRO A 41 8.55 -2.15 -5.95
N ASP A 42 9.58 -1.72 -6.67
CA ASP A 42 9.91 -2.29 -7.98
C ASP A 42 10.51 -3.69 -7.80
N LYS A 43 11.35 -3.91 -6.78
CA LYS A 43 11.95 -5.23 -6.53
C LYS A 43 10.97 -6.26 -6.00
N CYS A 44 9.96 -5.86 -5.24
CA CYS A 44 8.97 -6.80 -4.71
C CYS A 44 7.80 -7.06 -5.67
N GLY A 45 7.77 -6.39 -6.84
CA GLY A 45 6.78 -6.64 -7.89
C GLY A 45 5.45 -5.90 -7.72
N ILE A 46 5.36 -4.96 -6.77
CA ILE A 46 4.18 -4.09 -6.59
C ILE A 46 4.28 -2.79 -7.43
N GLY A 47 5.49 -2.37 -7.81
CA GLY A 47 5.73 -1.20 -8.65
C GLY A 47 5.49 -1.44 -10.15
N TYR A 48 5.51 -0.37 -10.95
CA TYR A 48 5.33 -0.41 -12.40
C TYR A 48 6.63 -0.59 -13.20
N ALA A 49 7.80 -0.38 -12.58
CA ALA A 49 9.06 -0.37 -13.33
C ALA A 49 9.58 -1.77 -13.67
N THR A 50 9.07 -2.81 -12.99
CA THR A 50 9.56 -4.18 -13.14
C THR A 50 8.50 -5.07 -13.77
N TYR A 51 8.87 -5.74 -14.86
CA TYR A 51 8.03 -6.75 -15.51
C TYR A 51 8.69 -8.14 -15.37
N PRO A 52 7.91 -9.20 -15.04
CA PRO A 52 6.48 -9.18 -14.76
C PRO A 52 6.14 -8.64 -13.37
N GLU A 53 5.02 -7.92 -13.28
CA GLU A 53 4.41 -7.53 -11.99
C GLU A 53 3.92 -8.80 -11.26
N ASP A 54 3.88 -8.75 -9.92
CA ASP A 54 3.12 -9.74 -9.16
C ASP A 54 1.63 -9.38 -9.26
N GLU A 55 0.83 -10.25 -9.86
CA GLU A 55 -0.59 -9.98 -10.14
C GLU A 55 -1.41 -9.67 -8.88
N VAL A 56 -1.08 -10.30 -7.76
CA VAL A 56 -1.79 -10.10 -6.48
C VAL A 56 -1.41 -8.75 -5.89
N LEU A 57 -0.11 -8.42 -5.89
CA LEU A 57 0.37 -7.13 -5.37
C LEU A 57 -0.08 -5.97 -6.26
N ALA A 58 -0.11 -6.16 -7.57
CA ALA A 58 -0.64 -5.17 -8.51
C ALA A 58 -2.12 -4.89 -8.24
N GLN A 59 -2.95 -5.92 -8.04
CA GLN A 59 -4.37 -5.72 -7.71
C GLN A 59 -4.55 -5.04 -6.34
N LEU A 60 -3.75 -5.41 -5.34
CA LEU A 60 -3.77 -4.77 -4.03
C LEU A 60 -3.45 -3.28 -4.13
N ARG A 61 -2.46 -2.90 -4.94
CA ARG A 61 -2.09 -1.51 -5.22
C ARG A 61 -3.25 -0.74 -5.83
N GLU A 62 -3.88 -1.27 -6.87
CA GLU A 62 -4.98 -0.60 -7.55
C GLU A 62 -6.19 -0.40 -6.63
N ASP A 63 -6.56 -1.42 -5.86
CA ASP A 63 -7.70 -1.34 -4.95
C ASP A 63 -7.41 -0.38 -3.77
N PHE A 64 -6.16 -0.33 -3.27
CA PHE A 64 -5.76 0.65 -2.25
C PHE A 64 -5.76 2.07 -2.81
N CYS A 65 -5.31 2.22 -4.05
CA CYS A 65 -5.35 3.48 -4.76
C CYS A 65 -6.80 3.98 -4.87
N ASP A 66 -7.74 3.13 -5.26
CA ASP A 66 -9.17 3.50 -5.38
C ASP A 66 -9.83 3.77 -4.02
N ASP A 67 -9.67 2.88 -3.05
CA ASP A 67 -10.37 2.97 -1.76
C ASP A 67 -9.81 4.04 -0.82
N VAL A 68 -8.49 4.23 -0.84
CA VAL A 68 -7.78 5.02 0.17
C VAL A 68 -7.23 6.31 -0.40
N LEU A 69 -6.65 6.27 -1.60
CA LEU A 69 -5.92 7.41 -2.16
C LEU A 69 -6.69 8.20 -3.22
N SER A 70 -7.76 7.70 -3.83
CA SER A 70 -8.46 8.40 -4.93
C SER A 70 -9.26 9.61 -4.46
N GLN A 71 -9.46 9.76 -3.14
CA GLN A 71 -10.20 10.88 -2.56
C GLN A 71 -9.32 12.13 -2.53
N LEU A 72 -9.36 12.88 -3.64
CA LEU A 72 -8.74 14.18 -3.91
C LEU A 72 -8.23 14.95 -2.68
N CYS A 73 -6.99 14.68 -2.25
CA CYS A 73 -6.27 15.55 -1.33
C CYS A 73 -4.76 15.54 -1.58
N ASP A 74 -4.13 16.70 -1.40
CA ASP A 74 -2.72 16.93 -1.74
C ASP A 74 -1.76 16.34 -0.71
N GLN A 75 -2.25 15.94 0.48
CA GLN A 75 -1.44 15.42 1.57
C GLN A 75 -2.16 14.31 2.33
N TRP A 76 -1.47 13.19 2.49
CA TRP A 76 -1.99 12.01 3.18
C TRP A 76 -1.31 11.84 4.54
N ARG A 77 -2.12 11.65 5.58
CA ARG A 77 -1.64 11.25 6.91
C ARG A 77 -2.32 9.96 7.32
N VAL A 78 -1.78 8.84 6.86
CA VAL A 78 -2.33 7.51 7.17
C VAL A 78 -1.46 6.85 8.23
N ARG A 79 -2.09 6.25 9.25
CA ARG A 79 -1.38 5.45 10.24
C ARG A 79 -1.08 4.06 9.68
N ARG A 80 0.12 3.54 9.90
CA ARG A 80 0.50 2.16 9.49
C ARG A 80 -0.55 1.11 9.88
N GLY A 81 -1.08 1.18 11.10
CA GLY A 81 -2.09 0.23 11.57
C GLY A 81 -3.46 0.32 10.87
N VAL A 82 -3.75 1.41 10.16
CA VAL A 82 -4.95 1.51 9.29
C VAL A 82 -4.68 0.78 7.98
N VAL A 83 -3.52 1.03 7.36
CA VAL A 83 -3.09 0.35 6.12
C VAL A 83 -3.09 -1.16 6.32
N LEU A 84 -2.41 -1.65 7.36
CA LEU A 84 -2.34 -3.09 7.64
C LEU A 84 -3.71 -3.74 7.83
N ARG A 85 -4.66 -3.06 8.48
CA ARG A 85 -6.00 -3.60 8.70
C ARG A 85 -6.84 -3.62 7.43
N TRP A 86 -6.73 -2.57 6.61
CA TRP A 86 -7.34 -2.55 5.29
C TRP A 86 -6.78 -3.69 4.43
N SER A 87 -5.44 -3.84 4.37
CA SER A 87 -4.79 -4.91 3.59
C SER A 87 -5.18 -6.31 4.07
N LEU A 88 -5.25 -6.53 5.39
CA LEU A 88 -5.70 -7.81 5.93
C LEU A 88 -7.15 -8.11 5.53
N ALA A 89 -8.06 -7.13 5.66
CA ALA A 89 -9.44 -7.30 5.25
C ALA A 89 -9.56 -7.61 3.75
N TRP A 90 -8.77 -6.93 2.93
CA TRP A 90 -8.68 -7.16 1.49
C TRP A 90 -8.25 -8.59 1.14
N CYS A 91 -7.20 -9.12 1.80
CA CYS A 91 -6.73 -10.49 1.60
C CYS A 91 -7.80 -11.52 1.99
N LEU A 92 -8.44 -11.33 3.15
CA LEU A 92 -9.47 -12.25 3.66
C LEU A 92 -10.70 -12.31 2.75
N GLN A 93 -11.13 -11.18 2.19
CA GLN A 93 -12.25 -11.12 1.25
C GLN A 93 -11.98 -11.92 -0.04
N ARG A 94 -10.70 -12.09 -0.41
CA ARG A 94 -10.27 -12.80 -1.62
C ARG A 94 -9.78 -14.22 -1.35
N GLY A 95 -9.83 -14.69 -0.10
CA GLY A 95 -9.35 -16.02 0.28
C GLY A 95 -7.84 -16.20 0.11
N ILE A 96 -7.07 -15.12 0.27
CA ILE A 96 -5.60 -15.17 0.22
C ILE A 96 -5.09 -15.58 1.59
N ASP A 97 -4.57 -16.81 1.67
CA ASP A 97 -4.07 -17.41 2.92
C ASP A 97 -2.58 -17.11 3.16
N GLU A 98 -1.81 -16.87 2.09
CA GLU A 98 -0.39 -16.54 2.17
C GLU A 98 -0.19 -15.05 2.43
N LEU A 99 -0.27 -14.67 3.71
CA LEU A 99 -0.16 -13.28 4.14
C LEU A 99 1.29 -12.83 4.36
N PRO A 100 1.67 -11.58 4.02
CA PRO A 100 2.92 -10.98 4.50
C PRO A 100 3.05 -11.05 6.03
N ALA A 101 4.29 -11.19 6.53
CA ALA A 101 4.56 -11.32 7.98
C ALA A 101 3.91 -10.19 8.80
N ALA A 102 3.97 -8.96 8.29
CA ALA A 102 3.37 -7.79 8.91
C ALA A 102 1.85 -7.89 9.15
N LEU A 103 1.13 -8.69 8.35
CA LEU A 103 -0.31 -8.93 8.53
C LEU A 103 -0.59 -10.03 9.54
N ARG A 104 0.29 -11.04 9.64
CA ARG A 104 0.14 -12.15 10.60
C ARG A 104 0.34 -11.70 12.05
N GLU A 105 1.14 -10.66 12.26
CA GLU A 105 1.50 -10.13 13.58
C GLU A 105 0.53 -9.04 14.09
N LEU A 106 -0.57 -8.79 13.39
CA LEU A 106 -1.52 -7.75 13.78
C LEU A 106 -2.22 -8.09 15.11
N PRO A 107 -2.19 -7.20 16.11
CA PRO A 107 -2.96 -7.40 17.32
C PRO A 107 -4.46 -7.37 16.99
N PRO A 108 -5.27 -8.21 17.66
CA PRO A 108 -6.71 -8.19 17.47
C PRO A 108 -7.26 -6.78 17.77
N LEU A 109 -8.30 -6.38 17.02
CA LEU A 109 -9.02 -5.16 17.32
C LEU A 109 -9.55 -5.28 18.75
N GLN A 110 -9.01 -4.47 19.66
CA GLN A 110 -9.61 -4.31 20.98
C GLN A 110 -11.00 -3.72 20.76
N SER A 111 -12.03 -4.53 20.96
CA SER A 111 -13.39 -4.04 21.08
C SER A 111 -13.38 -3.02 22.22
N GLN A 112 -13.62 -1.74 21.91
CA GLN A 112 -13.94 -0.80 22.97
C GLN A 112 -15.29 -1.23 23.54
N SER A 113 -15.24 -1.88 24.71
CA SER A 113 -16.37 -2.12 25.60
C SER A 113 -16.83 -0.82 26.24
#